data_AF-A0A3B9WBP8-F1
#
_entry.id   AF-A0A3B9WBP8-F1
#
_cell.length_a   1.000
_cell.length_b   1.000
_cell.length_c   1.000
_cell.angle_alpha   90.00
_cell.angle_beta   90.00
_cell.angle_gamma   90.00
#
_symmetry.space_group_name_H-M   'P 1'
#
loop_
_entity.id
_entity.type
_entity.pdbx_description
1 polymer ?
#
loop_
_entity_poly.entity_id
_entity_poly.type
_entity_poly.pdbx_seq_one_letter_code
_entity_poly.pdbx_strand_id
1 'polypeptide(L)'
;GAAASSPTAGNPGGARHTGDRDQIVTSPETGGMGSCGAVIGATVGPALERLEIDLGGLGGPILSPGFGAQGADAAAVARVFSQVRPMVLANSSRDVLSHGPDVRALREAVDRSSEALATALAIR
;
A
#
# COMPACT_ATOMS: atom_id res chain seq x y z
N GLY A 1 -12.97 -59.98 -10.88
CA GLY A 1 -13.32 -58.86 -11.76
C GLY A 1 -13.15 -57.60 -10.97
N ALA A 2 -12.10 -56.83 -11.26
CA ALA A 2 -11.68 -55.69 -10.47
C ALA A 2 -12.45 -54.42 -10.86
N ALA A 3 -12.73 -53.61 -9.84
CA ALA A 3 -13.58 -52.42 -9.86
C ALA A 3 -13.05 -51.28 -10.76
N ALA A 4 -14.01 -50.54 -11.31
CA ALA A 4 -13.82 -49.33 -12.09
C ALA A 4 -13.15 -48.21 -11.26
N SER A 5 -12.22 -47.48 -11.89
CA SER A 5 -11.69 -46.22 -11.38
C SER A 5 -11.95 -45.13 -12.42
N SER A 6 -12.74 -44.13 -12.04
CA SER A 6 -13.05 -42.94 -12.84
C SER A 6 -11.82 -42.04 -13.02
N PRO A 7 -11.71 -41.28 -14.12
CA PRO A 7 -10.60 -40.36 -14.32
C PRO A 7 -10.77 -39.13 -13.44
N THR A 8 -9.77 -38.84 -12.60
CA THR A 8 -9.65 -37.54 -11.93
C THR A 8 -9.39 -36.48 -12.99
N ALA A 9 -10.34 -35.56 -13.16
CA ALA A 9 -10.15 -34.36 -13.95
C ALA A 9 -8.97 -33.56 -13.37
N GLY A 10 -7.86 -33.52 -14.11
CA GLY A 10 -6.75 -32.62 -13.81
C GLY A 10 -7.23 -31.19 -13.92
N ASN A 11 -7.08 -30.43 -12.85
CA ASN A 11 -7.39 -29.00 -12.81
C ASN A 11 -6.55 -28.27 -13.86
N PRO A 12 -7.14 -27.55 -14.83
CA PRO A 12 -6.38 -26.83 -15.84
C PRO A 12 -5.84 -25.53 -15.25
N GLY A 13 -4.52 -25.38 -15.28
CA GLY A 13 -3.89 -24.08 -15.49
C GLY A 13 -3.67 -23.18 -14.26
N GLY A 14 -2.82 -23.61 -13.33
CA GLY A 14 -1.89 -22.65 -12.75
C GLY A 14 -0.81 -22.39 -13.81
N ALA A 15 -0.91 -21.27 -14.53
CA ALA A 15 0.16 -20.83 -15.41
C ALA A 15 1.42 -20.72 -14.55
N ARG A 16 2.36 -21.67 -14.73
CA ARG A 16 3.66 -21.59 -14.11
C ARG A 16 4.29 -20.31 -14.64
N HIS A 17 4.48 -19.34 -13.75
CA HIS A 17 5.13 -18.07 -14.07
C HIS A 17 6.57 -18.39 -14.50
N THR A 18 6.80 -18.46 -15.82
CA THR A 18 8.12 -18.66 -16.43
C THR A 18 8.86 -17.32 -16.58
N GLY A 19 8.46 -16.30 -15.82
CA GLY A 19 9.09 -15.00 -15.80
C GLY A 19 10.46 -15.03 -15.14
N ASP A 20 11.31 -14.14 -15.63
CA ASP A 20 12.61 -13.75 -15.07
C ASP A 20 12.56 -13.63 -13.54
N ARG A 21 13.32 -14.48 -12.83
CA ARG A 21 13.31 -14.54 -11.36
C ARG A 21 13.86 -13.27 -10.69
N ASP A 22 14.49 -12.39 -11.47
CA ASP A 22 15.05 -11.13 -10.99
C ASP A 22 14.01 -10.00 -10.91
N GLN A 23 12.76 -10.25 -11.31
CA GLN A 23 11.70 -9.24 -11.25
C GLN A 23 10.77 -9.43 -10.05
N ILE A 24 10.55 -8.34 -9.30
CA ILE A 24 9.53 -8.28 -8.26
C ILE A 24 8.19 -8.02 -8.93
N VAL A 25 7.30 -9.01 -8.94
CA VAL A 25 5.93 -8.87 -9.46
C VAL A 25 5.07 -8.24 -8.38
N THR A 26 4.64 -7.00 -8.61
CA THR A 26 3.85 -6.21 -7.66
C THR A 26 2.40 -6.03 -8.08
N SER A 27 2.03 -6.43 -9.31
CA SER A 27 0.66 -6.35 -9.84
C SER A 27 -0.20 -7.57 -9.44
N PRO A 28 -1.50 -7.39 -9.19
CA PRO A 28 -2.43 -8.50 -8.93
C PRO A 28 -2.69 -9.35 -10.20
N GLU A 29 -2.86 -10.65 -10.04
CA GLU A 29 -3.39 -11.52 -11.11
C GLU A 29 -4.92 -11.34 -11.28
N THR A 30 -5.62 -10.88 -10.23
CA THR A 30 -7.09 -10.74 -10.21
C THR A 30 -7.50 -9.49 -9.42
N GLY A 31 -7.70 -8.35 -10.10
CA GLY A 31 -8.54 -7.21 -9.65
C GLY A 31 -8.28 -6.54 -8.29
N GLY A 32 -7.16 -6.80 -7.60
CA GLY A 32 -6.86 -6.29 -6.25
C GLY A 32 -5.51 -5.57 -6.14
N MET A 33 -4.89 -5.55 -4.96
CA MET A 33 -3.47 -5.15 -4.82
C MET A 33 -2.59 -6.40 -4.91
N GLY A 34 -1.44 -6.31 -5.58
CA GLY A 34 -0.48 -7.41 -5.57
C GLY A 34 0.13 -7.64 -4.18
N SER A 35 0.73 -8.81 -3.97
CA SER A 35 1.28 -9.23 -2.67
C SER A 35 2.63 -8.59 -2.33
N CYS A 36 3.31 -7.99 -3.30
CA CYS A 36 4.55 -7.26 -3.12
C CYS A 36 4.29 -5.75 -3.18
N GLY A 37 4.83 -5.03 -2.21
CA GLY A 37 4.68 -3.58 -2.07
C GLY A 37 6.02 -2.86 -1.91
N ALA A 38 5.95 -1.54 -1.74
CA ALA A 38 7.12 -0.67 -1.55
C ALA A 38 7.01 0.19 -0.28
N VAL A 39 8.15 0.61 0.24
CA VAL A 39 8.22 1.60 1.32
C VAL A 39 8.71 2.92 0.71
N ILE A 40 7.87 3.95 0.73
CA ILE A 40 8.17 5.25 0.12
C ILE A 40 7.83 6.36 1.13
N GLY A 41 8.85 7.06 1.62
CA GLY A 41 8.68 8.10 2.63
C GLY A 41 7.78 9.24 2.14
N ALA A 42 6.91 9.74 3.00
CA ALA A 42 5.96 10.82 2.67
C ALA A 42 6.65 12.14 2.24
N THR A 43 7.95 12.29 2.51
CA THR A 43 8.75 13.47 2.20
C THR A 43 9.55 13.37 0.90
N VAL A 44 9.53 12.23 0.20
CA VAL A 44 10.39 11.99 -0.97
C VAL A 44 9.80 12.46 -2.31
N GLY A 45 8.64 13.12 -2.29
CA GLY A 45 7.98 13.67 -3.48
C GLY A 45 8.90 14.38 -4.47
N PRO A 46 9.69 15.38 -4.02
CA PRO A 46 10.63 16.08 -4.89
C PRO A 46 11.68 15.17 -5.54
N ALA A 47 12.05 14.07 -4.87
CA ALA A 47 12.97 13.09 -5.43
C ALA A 47 12.31 12.21 -6.50
N LEU A 48 11.05 11.82 -6.32
CA LEU A 48 10.30 11.06 -7.33
C LEU A 48 10.12 11.87 -8.61
N GLU A 49 9.76 13.15 -8.49
CA GLU A 49 9.62 14.07 -9.62
C GLU A 49 10.95 14.25 -10.36
N ARG A 50 12.04 14.52 -9.63
CA ARG A 50 13.37 14.74 -10.21
C ARG A 50 13.96 13.47 -10.87
N LEU A 51 13.59 12.29 -10.38
CA LEU A 51 14.05 11.01 -10.91
C LEU A 51 13.07 10.41 -11.93
N GLU A 52 11.98 11.12 -12.24
CA GLU A 52 10.93 10.68 -13.18
C GLU A 52 10.39 9.28 -12.84
N ILE A 53 10.26 8.97 -11.54
CA ILE A 53 9.76 7.69 -11.06
C ILE A 53 8.24 7.70 -11.13
N ASP A 54 7.67 6.88 -12.02
CA ASP A 54 6.24 6.61 -12.11
C ASP A 54 5.82 5.54 -11.09
N LEU A 55 4.90 5.91 -10.19
CA LEU A 55 4.35 4.98 -9.21
C LEU A 55 3.16 4.19 -9.74
N GLY A 56 2.53 4.64 -10.83
CA GLY A 56 1.35 4.00 -11.42
C GLY A 56 1.59 2.54 -11.82
N GLY A 57 2.83 2.20 -12.20
CA GLY A 57 3.24 0.83 -12.55
C GLY A 57 3.44 -0.12 -11.37
N LEU A 58 3.38 0.36 -10.12
CA LEU A 58 3.69 -0.49 -8.96
C LEU A 58 2.60 -1.54 -8.70
N GLY A 59 1.30 -1.23 -8.82
CA GLY A 59 0.24 -2.25 -8.67
C GLY A 59 0.11 -2.95 -7.29
N GLY A 60 0.88 -2.55 -6.29
CA GLY A 60 0.92 -3.14 -4.94
C GLY A 60 0.92 -2.10 -3.81
N PRO A 61 0.81 -2.52 -2.53
CA PRO A 61 0.73 -1.61 -1.39
C PRO A 61 1.95 -0.72 -1.23
N ILE A 62 1.73 0.54 -0.86
CA ILE A 62 2.79 1.50 -0.55
C ILE A 62 2.70 1.88 0.92
N LEU A 63 3.68 1.45 1.72
CA LEU A 63 3.84 1.93 3.08
C LEU A 63 4.52 3.30 3.05
N SER A 64 3.85 4.32 3.59
CA SER A 64 4.38 5.67 3.64
C SER A 64 4.71 6.12 5.07
N PRO A 65 5.97 5.95 5.50
CA PRO A 65 6.43 6.49 6.78
C PRO A 65 6.65 8.01 6.70
N GLY A 66 6.52 8.68 7.85
CA GLY A 66 6.87 10.09 8.00
C GLY A 66 5.69 11.06 8.00
N PHE A 67 4.46 10.58 7.86
CA PHE A 67 3.27 11.38 8.11
C PHE A 67 3.23 11.86 9.58
N GLY A 68 2.91 13.14 9.79
CA GLY A 68 2.89 13.79 11.10
C GLY A 68 4.30 14.10 11.63
N ALA A 69 4.97 13.10 12.20
CA ALA A 69 6.18 13.32 13.01
C ALA A 69 7.42 13.78 12.22
N GLN A 70 7.49 13.50 10.91
CA GLN A 70 8.61 13.94 10.05
C GLN A 70 8.24 15.14 9.17
N GLY A 71 7.12 15.81 9.48
CA GLY A 71 6.70 17.04 8.82
C GLY A 71 5.97 16.85 7.49
N ALA A 72 5.65 15.62 7.09
CA ALA A 72 4.72 15.40 5.98
C ALA A 72 3.27 15.53 6.49
N ASP A 73 2.57 16.54 5.99
CA ASP A 73 1.13 16.71 6.20
C ASP A 73 0.31 15.85 5.21
N ALA A 74 -1.00 15.79 5.42
CA ALA A 74 -1.89 14.97 4.59
C ALA A 74 -1.90 15.43 3.12
N ALA A 75 -1.72 16.73 2.88
CA ALA A 75 -1.67 17.30 1.53
C ALA A 75 -0.37 16.89 0.79
N ALA A 76 0.76 16.85 1.49
CA ALA A 76 2.03 16.34 0.96
C ALA A 76 1.88 14.87 0.58
N VAL A 77 1.31 14.03 1.45
CA VAL A 77 1.02 12.62 1.13
C VAL A 77 0.14 12.53 -0.12
N ALA A 78 -0.96 13.28 -0.19
CA ALA A 78 -1.88 13.24 -1.33
C ALA A 78 -1.23 13.68 -2.66
N ARG A 79 -0.30 14.64 -2.61
CA ARG A 79 0.47 15.08 -3.77
C ARG A 79 1.43 13.99 -4.24
N VAL A 80 2.23 13.44 -3.32
CA VAL A 80 3.24 12.41 -3.61
C VAL A 80 2.61 11.17 -4.21
N PHE A 81 1.46 10.74 -3.69
CA PHE A 81 0.83 9.48 -4.08
C PHE A 81 -0.41 9.66 -4.95
N SER A 82 -0.51 10.77 -5.68
CA SER A 82 -1.69 11.13 -6.47
C SER A 82 -2.12 10.05 -7.48
N GLN A 83 -1.18 9.28 -8.03
CA GLN A 83 -1.40 8.20 -9.01
C GLN A 83 -1.84 6.88 -8.38
N VAL A 84 -1.64 6.71 -7.07
CA VAL A 84 -1.70 5.41 -6.37
C VAL A 84 -2.45 5.49 -5.05
N ARG A 85 -3.30 6.52 -4.89
CA ARG A 85 -4.06 6.83 -3.66
C ARG A 85 -4.69 5.63 -2.96
N PRO A 86 -5.41 4.69 -3.64
CA PRO A 86 -6.04 3.56 -2.94
C PRO A 86 -5.03 2.54 -2.39
N MET A 87 -3.76 2.60 -2.80
CA MET A 87 -2.71 1.67 -2.38
C MET A 87 -1.85 2.20 -1.22
N VAL A 88 -2.09 3.43 -0.76
CA VAL A 88 -1.24 4.11 0.24
C VAL A 88 -1.66 3.72 1.66
N LEU A 89 -0.67 3.26 2.43
CA LEU A 89 -0.76 2.98 3.85
C LEU A 89 0.13 4.00 4.59
N ALA A 90 -0.46 5.12 5.01
CA ALA A 90 0.29 6.10 5.79
C ALA A 90 0.51 5.60 7.23
N ASN A 91 1.75 5.64 7.71
CA ASN A 91 2.10 5.23 9.06
C ASN A 91 2.37 6.45 9.96
N SER A 92 1.64 6.53 11.09
CA SER A 92 1.87 7.47 12.18
C SER A 92 2.17 6.71 13.47
N SER A 93 3.14 7.16 14.25
CA SER A 93 3.46 6.55 15.55
C SER A 93 3.80 7.60 16.60
N ARG A 94 4.92 8.32 16.45
CA ARG A 94 5.34 9.33 17.44
C ARG A 94 4.31 10.45 17.64
N ASP A 95 3.65 10.87 16.56
CA ASP A 95 2.63 11.91 16.60
C ASP A 95 1.44 11.47 17.48
N VAL A 96 0.86 10.31 17.20
CA VAL A 96 -0.20 9.70 18.03
C VAL A 96 0.28 9.45 19.46
N LEU A 97 1.43 8.79 19.65
CA LEU A 97 1.94 8.40 20.97
C LEU A 97 2.31 9.59 21.85
N SER A 98 2.56 10.77 21.28
CA SER A 98 2.82 12.01 22.03
C SER A 98 1.62 12.49 22.85
N HIS A 99 0.41 12.03 22.52
CA HIS A 99 -0.82 12.35 23.24
C HIS A 99 -1.12 11.38 24.40
N GLY A 100 -0.30 10.34 24.60
CA GLY A 100 -0.45 9.40 25.71
C GLY A 100 0.01 9.98 27.07
N PRO A 101 -0.24 9.26 28.18
CA PRO A 101 -0.81 7.91 28.27
C PRO A 101 -2.34 7.85 28.29
N ASP A 102 -3.04 8.99 28.15
CA ASP A 102 -4.51 9.01 28.14
C ASP A 102 -5.05 8.31 26.89
N VAL A 103 -5.79 7.20 27.11
CA VAL A 103 -6.40 6.39 26.06
C VAL A 103 -7.38 7.20 25.20
N ARG A 104 -8.10 8.15 25.79
CA ARG A 104 -9.02 9.01 25.05
C ARG A 104 -8.25 9.95 24.13
N ALA A 105 -7.20 10.59 24.64
CA ALA A 105 -6.35 11.47 23.84
C ALA A 105 -5.65 10.73 22.69
N LEU A 106 -5.21 9.48 22.93
CA LEU A 106 -4.67 8.60 21.89
C LEU A 106 -5.71 8.29 20.79
N ARG A 107 -6.94 7.95 21.17
CA ARG A 107 -8.04 7.70 20.21
C ARG A 107 -8.34 8.94 19.39
N GLU A 108 -8.49 10.09 20.04
CA GLU A 108 -8.75 11.37 19.36
C GLU A 108 -7.61 11.74 18.39
N ALA A 109 -6.35 11.40 18.69
CA ALA A 109 -5.23 11.59 17.78
C ALA A 109 -5.26 10.66 16.56
N VAL A 110 -5.64 9.40 16.75
CA VAL A 110 -5.82 8.43 15.64
C VAL A 110 -6.95 8.86 14.73
N ASP A 111 -8.10 9.26 15.29
CA ASP A 111 -9.28 9.66 14.52
C ASP A 111 -9.00 10.91 13.68
N ARG A 112 -8.42 11.96 14.29
CA ARG A 112 -8.00 13.18 13.56
C ARG A 112 -7.03 12.88 12.42
N SER A 113 -6.06 12.01 12.67
CA SER A 113 -5.06 11.62 11.66
C SER A 113 -5.71 10.89 10.49
N SER A 114 -6.60 9.93 10.81
CA SER A 114 -7.30 9.11 9.83
C SER A 114 -8.25 9.96 8.97
N GLU A 115 -8.98 10.89 9.59
CA GLU A 115 -9.88 11.81 8.89
C GLU A 115 -9.11 12.77 7.97
N ALA A 116 -7.98 13.33 8.43
CA ALA A 116 -7.14 14.21 7.63
C ALA A 116 -6.60 13.49 6.38
N LEU A 117 -6.14 12.24 6.54
CA LEU A 117 -5.66 11.41 5.45
C LEU A 117 -6.77 10.99 4.49
N ALA A 118 -7.92 10.54 5.00
CA ALA A 118 -9.07 10.17 4.18
C ALA A 118 -9.55 11.36 3.32
N THR A 119 -9.61 12.54 3.92
CA THR A 119 -9.97 13.79 3.23
C THR A 119 -8.96 14.13 2.14
N ALA A 120 -7.66 14.11 2.46
CA ALA A 120 -6.62 14.49 1.51
C ALA A 120 -6.47 13.49 0.35
N LEU A 121 -6.62 12.19 0.61
CA LEU A 121 -6.57 11.15 -0.41
C LEU A 121 -7.89 11.06 -1.21
N ALA A 122 -8.95 11.76 -0.79
CA ALA A 122 -10.27 11.76 -1.42
C ALA A 122 -10.78 10.33 -1.73
N ILE A 123 -10.48 9.38 -0.83
CA ILE A 123 -10.98 8.01 -0.91
C ILE A 123 -12.44 8.09 -0.47
N ARG A 124 -13.37 8.04 -1.42
CA ARG A 124 -14.80 7.81 -1.16
C ARG A 124 -15.20 6.48 -1.77
#